data_AF-A0A935R454-F1
#
_entry.id   AF-A0A935R454-F1
#
_cell.length_a   1.000
_cell.length_b   1.000
_cell.length_c   1.000
_cell.angle_alpha   90.00
_cell.angle_beta   90.00
_cell.angle_gamma   90.00
#
_symmetry.space_group_name_H-M   'P 1'
#
loop_
_entity.id
_entity.type
_entity.pdbx_description
1 polymer ?
#
loop_
_entity_poly.entity_id
_entity_poly.type
_entity_poly.pdbx_seq_one_letter_code
_entity_poly.pdbx_strand_id
1 'polypeptide(L)'
;MGILIVGAMGLYLLIAFGVVIGAISHARKHGKSTKRWGWGAALVMYLIPFWDWIPTVAVHQYYCATEAGFWVYKTPEQWKKENPGVMETLVAQRAYR
;
A
#
# COMPACT_ATOMS: atom_id res chain seq x y z
N MET A 1 -1.90 16.12 11.43
CA MET A 1 -1.96 15.17 10.29
C MET A 1 -3.37 15.04 9.70
N GLY A 2 -4.42 14.77 10.48
CA GLY A 2 -5.78 14.57 9.94
C GLY A 2 -6.30 15.69 9.02
N ILE A 3 -6.15 16.96 9.40
CA ILE A 3 -6.57 18.11 8.56
C ILE A 3 -5.81 18.16 7.23
N LEU A 4 -4.50 17.84 7.24
CA LEU A 4 -3.69 17.81 6.02
C LEU A 4 -4.15 16.70 5.07
N ILE A 5 -4.48 15.52 5.62
CA ILE A 5 -5.00 14.38 4.84
C ILE A 5 -6.35 14.75 4.22
N VAL A 6 -7.27 15.30 5.02
CA VAL A 6 -8.60 15.73 4.54
C VAL A 6 -8.46 16.81 3.48
N GLY A 7 -7.56 17.79 3.68
CA GLY A 7 -7.29 18.85 2.71
C GLY A 7 -6.73 18.31 1.39
N ALA A 8 -5.73 17.44 1.45
CA ALA A 8 -5.14 16.81 0.26
C ALA A 8 -6.16 15.95 -0.49
N MET A 9 -6.98 15.18 0.23
CA MET A 9 -8.03 14.36 -0.36
C MET A 9 -9.14 15.22 -1.00
N GLY A 10 -9.52 16.32 -0.37
CA GLY A 10 -10.45 17.29 -0.95
C GLY A 10 -9.92 17.90 -2.25
N LEU A 11 -8.67 18.38 -2.25
CA LEU A 11 -8.02 18.91 -3.44
C LEU A 11 -7.94 17.87 -4.56
N TYR A 12 -7.58 16.64 -4.22
CA TYR A 12 -7.53 15.53 -5.16
C TYR A 12 -8.90 15.27 -5.83
N LEU A 13 -9.97 15.24 -5.04
CA LEU A 13 -11.34 15.05 -5.57
C LEU A 13 -11.77 16.19 -6.50
N LEU A 14 -11.40 17.44 -6.18
CA LEU A 14 -11.66 18.58 -7.04
C LEU A 14 -10.94 18.46 -8.39
N ILE A 15 -9.67 18.04 -8.37
CA ILE A 15 -8.89 17.80 -9.58
C ILE A 15 -9.52 16.67 -10.40
N ALA A 16 -9.86 15.55 -9.76
CA ALA A 16 -10.48 14.40 -10.42
C ALA A 16 -11.80 14.78 -11.11
N PHE A 17 -12.64 15.57 -10.42
CA PHE A 17 -13.88 16.07 -11.00
C PHE A 17 -13.65 16.97 -12.21
N GLY A 18 -12.68 17.89 -12.11
CA GLY A 18 -12.26 18.75 -13.22
C GLY A 18 -11.77 17.97 -14.43
N VAL A 19 -10.95 16.92 -14.21
CA VAL A 19 -10.45 16.04 -15.28
C VAL A 19 -11.59 15.31 -15.97
N VAL A 20 -12.55 14.75 -15.22
CA VAL A 20 -13.71 14.05 -15.80
C VAL A 20 -14.59 15.00 -16.61
N ILE A 21 -14.89 16.18 -16.09
CA ILE A 21 -15.66 17.20 -16.83
C ILE A 21 -14.91 17.63 -18.10
N GLY A 22 -13.60 17.85 -18.00
CA GLY A 22 -12.74 18.19 -19.13
C GLY A 22 -12.76 17.10 -20.21
N ALA A 23 -12.63 15.83 -19.81
CA ALA A 23 -12.70 14.68 -20.72
C ALA A 23 -14.07 14.56 -21.41
N ILE A 24 -15.16 14.75 -20.67
CA ILE A 24 -16.52 14.75 -21.24
C ILE A 24 -16.70 15.92 -22.23
N SER A 25 -16.25 17.12 -21.86
CA SER A 25 -16.34 18.31 -22.69
C SER A 25 -15.52 18.17 -23.96
N HIS A 26 -14.32 17.61 -23.87
CA HIS A 26 -13.48 17.28 -25.02
C HIS A 26 -14.15 16.26 -25.94
N ALA A 27 -14.69 15.17 -25.38
CA ALA A 27 -15.37 14.15 -26.15
C ALA A 27 -16.59 14.71 -26.91
N ARG A 28 -17.39 15.57 -26.25
CA ARG A 28 -18.55 16.23 -26.86
C ARG A 28 -18.15 17.11 -28.04
N LYS A 29 -17.09 17.92 -27.90
CA LYS A 29 -16.58 18.80 -28.96
C LYS A 29 -16.06 18.04 -30.18
N HIS A 30 -15.57 16.83 -30.01
CA HIS A 30 -15.00 16.01 -31.09
C HIS A 30 -15.98 14.93 -31.59
N GLY A 31 -17.27 14.99 -31.22
CA GLY A 31 -18.27 14.00 -31.63
C GLY A 31 -18.01 12.58 -31.10
N LYS A 32 -17.16 12.43 -30.08
CA LYS A 32 -16.83 11.14 -29.46
C LYS A 32 -17.84 10.79 -28.36
N SER A 33 -17.89 9.50 -27.99
CA SER A 33 -18.74 9.03 -26.90
C SER A 33 -18.34 9.64 -25.55
N THR A 34 -19.15 10.55 -25.03
CA THR A 34 -18.97 11.18 -23.72
C THR A 34 -18.93 10.16 -22.59
N LYS A 35 -19.74 9.10 -22.68
CA LYS A 35 -19.80 8.02 -21.68
C LYS A 35 -18.47 7.27 -21.59
N ARG A 36 -17.87 6.87 -22.73
CA ARG A 36 -16.59 6.15 -22.74
C ARG A 36 -15.45 7.01 -22.17
N TRP A 37 -15.37 8.28 -22.57
CA TRP A 37 -14.33 9.19 -22.11
C TRP A 37 -14.49 9.59 -20.65
N GLY A 38 -15.72 9.83 -20.19
CA GLY A 38 -16.01 10.13 -18.78
C GLY A 38 -15.66 8.96 -17.86
N TRP A 39 -16.12 7.75 -18.19
CA TRP A 39 -15.79 6.54 -17.41
C TRP A 39 -14.30 6.21 -17.46
N GLY A 40 -13.64 6.37 -18.62
CA GLY A 40 -12.21 6.17 -18.75
C GLY A 40 -11.42 7.13 -17.86
N ALA A 41 -11.74 8.42 -17.89
CA ALA A 41 -11.10 9.42 -17.04
C ALA A 41 -11.36 9.16 -15.55
N ALA A 42 -12.59 8.81 -15.17
CA ALA A 42 -12.93 8.50 -13.78
C ALA A 42 -12.17 7.25 -13.28
N LEU A 43 -12.06 6.22 -14.11
CA LEU A 43 -11.31 5.01 -13.79
C LEU A 43 -9.81 5.30 -13.60
N VAL A 44 -9.21 6.07 -14.52
CA VAL A 44 -7.80 6.48 -14.43
C VAL A 44 -7.55 7.25 -13.13
N MET A 45 -8.39 8.25 -12.83
CA MET A 45 -8.27 8.99 -11.56
C MET A 45 -8.42 8.03 -10.38
N TYR A 46 -9.48 7.21 -10.33
CA TYR A 46 -9.68 6.26 -9.24
C TYR A 46 -8.48 5.34 -8.99
N LEU A 47 -7.79 4.93 -10.04
CA LEU A 47 -6.61 4.07 -9.93
C LEU A 47 -5.40 4.78 -9.33
N ILE A 48 -5.17 6.08 -9.58
CA ILE A 48 -3.93 6.77 -9.15
C ILE A 48 -3.59 6.54 -7.66
N PRO A 49 -4.51 6.72 -6.69
CA PRO A 49 -4.22 6.43 -5.29
C PRO A 49 -3.84 4.97 -5.04
N PHE A 50 -4.40 4.02 -5.80
CA PHE A 50 -4.10 2.59 -5.68
C PHE A 50 -2.76 2.18 -6.28
N TRP A 51 -2.09 3.05 -7.04
CA TRP A 51 -0.77 2.74 -7.58
C TRP A 51 0.32 2.67 -6.50
N ASP A 52 0.08 3.20 -5.29
CA ASP A 52 0.99 3.09 -4.15
C ASP A 52 1.09 1.66 -3.58
N TRP A 53 0.09 0.83 -3.83
CA TRP A 53 0.01 -0.52 -3.29
C TRP A 53 1.10 -1.42 -3.86
N ILE A 54 1.34 -1.33 -5.17
CA ILE A 54 2.36 -2.14 -5.86
C ILE A 54 3.76 -1.90 -5.27
N PRO A 55 4.30 -0.67 -5.20
CA PRO A 55 5.60 -0.43 -4.60
C PRO A 55 5.61 -0.73 -3.11
N THR A 56 4.51 -0.49 -2.38
CA THR A 56 4.41 -0.83 -0.95
C THR A 56 4.61 -2.34 -0.73
N VAL A 57 3.92 -3.18 -1.48
CA VAL A 57 4.07 -4.64 -1.38
C VAL A 57 5.46 -5.09 -1.81
N ALA A 58 5.97 -4.56 -2.92
CA ALA A 58 7.29 -4.92 -3.42
C ALA A 58 8.40 -4.57 -2.41
N VAL A 59 8.36 -3.36 -1.86
CA VAL A 59 9.32 -2.89 -0.85
C VAL A 59 9.18 -3.67 0.45
N HIS A 60 7.95 -3.98 0.87
CA HIS A 60 7.71 -4.82 2.04
C HIS A 60 8.33 -6.21 1.86
N GLN A 61 8.11 -6.87 0.73
CA GLN A 61 8.72 -8.16 0.42
C GLN A 61 10.25 -8.09 0.39
N TYR A 62 10.79 -7.03 -0.22
CA TYR A 62 12.23 -6.80 -0.27
C TYR A 62 12.83 -6.68 1.14
N TYR A 63 12.32 -5.80 1.98
CA TYR A 63 12.80 -5.65 3.36
C TYR A 63 12.57 -6.91 4.20
N CYS A 64 11.48 -7.63 3.97
CA CYS A 64 11.28 -8.93 4.60
C CYS A 64 12.32 -9.98 4.17
N ALA A 65 12.85 -9.89 2.96
CA ALA A 65 13.87 -10.84 2.48
C ALA A 65 15.29 -10.43 2.88
N THR A 66 15.59 -9.12 2.94
CA THR A 66 16.96 -8.61 3.15
C THR A 66 17.24 -8.19 4.58
N GLU A 67 16.23 -7.68 5.29
CA GLU A 67 16.38 -7.00 6.58
C GLU A 67 15.48 -7.59 7.67
N ALA A 68 14.64 -8.60 7.38
CA ALA A 68 13.92 -9.31 8.43
C ALA A 68 14.87 -10.17 9.23
N GLY A 69 15.40 -9.57 10.29
CA GLY A 69 16.12 -10.23 11.35
C GLY A 69 16.12 -9.30 12.55
N PHE A 70 15.55 -9.72 13.66
CA PHE A 70 15.70 -9.00 14.91
C PHE A 70 16.88 -9.59 15.68
N TRP A 71 17.91 -8.78 15.90
CA TRP A 71 19.05 -9.16 16.73
C TRP A 71 18.69 -8.92 18.20
N VAL A 72 18.42 -10.01 18.92
CA VAL A 72 18.21 -9.98 20.37
C VAL A 72 19.56 -10.17 21.05
N TYR A 73 20.17 -9.09 21.55
CA TYR A 73 21.39 -9.17 22.37
C TYR A 73 21.05 -9.60 23.80
N LYS A 74 20.66 -10.86 23.99
CA LYS A 74 20.38 -11.46 25.30
C LYS A 74 21.11 -12.79 25.44
N THR A 75 21.56 -13.12 26.65
CA THR A 75 22.08 -14.45 26.92
C THR A 75 20.92 -15.47 26.96
N PRO A 76 21.18 -16.76 26.69
CA PRO A 76 20.16 -17.80 26.79
C PRO A 76 19.46 -17.84 28.15
N GLU A 77 20.18 -17.56 29.24
CA GLU A 77 19.65 -17.54 30.60
C GLU A 77 18.68 -16.39 30.82
N GLN A 78 19.04 -15.19 30.32
CA GLN A 78 18.17 -14.03 30.39
C GLN A 78 16.88 -14.26 29.59
N TRP A 79 16.98 -14.80 28.38
CA TRP A 79 15.81 -15.09 27.56
C TRP A 79 14.88 -16.13 28.22
N LYS A 80 15.43 -17.20 28.81
CA LYS A 80 14.66 -18.22 29.55
C LYS A 80 13.91 -17.64 30.75
N LYS A 81 14.55 -16.71 31.48
CA LYS A 81 13.91 -16.02 32.62
C LYS A 81 12.74 -15.14 32.18
N GLU A 82 12.86 -14.50 31.02
CA GLU A 82 11.82 -13.62 30.46
C GLU A 82 10.69 -14.40 29.76
N ASN A 83 10.92 -15.65 29.35
CA ASN A 83 9.98 -16.50 28.61
C ASN A 83 9.76 -17.85 29.32
N PRO A 84 9.22 -17.87 30.55
CA PRO A 84 9.01 -19.12 31.29
C PRO A 84 8.02 -20.04 30.57
N GLY A 85 8.34 -21.33 30.46
CA GLY A 85 7.45 -22.33 29.84
C GLY A 85 7.51 -22.41 28.31
N VAL A 86 8.19 -21.48 27.64
CA VAL A 86 8.31 -21.48 26.16
C VAL A 86 9.36 -22.48 25.70
N MET A 87 10.44 -22.63 26.47
CA MET A 87 11.58 -23.46 26.09
C MET A 87 11.20 -24.94 25.92
N GLU A 88 10.26 -25.41 26.73
CA GLU A 88 9.71 -26.75 26.74
C GLU A 88 8.82 -27.03 25.51
N THR A 89 8.35 -25.98 24.84
CA THR A 89 7.52 -26.07 23.63
C THR A 89 8.31 -26.00 22.33
N LEU A 90 9.61 -25.64 22.39
CA LEU A 90 10.43 -25.52 21.20
C LEU A 90 10.77 -26.92 20.66
N VAL A 91 10.40 -27.17 19.41
CA VAL A 91 10.76 -28.37 18.66
C VAL A 91 11.81 -28.02 17.60
N ALA A 92 12.82 -28.87 17.44
CA ALA A 92 13.82 -28.69 16.40
C ALA A 92 13.16 -28.81 15.02
N GLN A 93 13.09 -27.70 14.29
CA GLN A 93 12.72 -27.71 12.88
C GLN A 93 13.83 -28.41 12.09
N ARG A 94 13.48 -29.49 11.39
CA ARG A 94 14.41 -30.24 10.55
C ARG A 94 14.77 -29.35 9.35
N ALA A 95 16.01 -28.86 9.30
CA ALA A 95 16.51 -28.13 8.14
C ALA A 95 16.50 -29.09 6.94
N TYR A 96 15.57 -28.88 6.00
CA TYR A 96 15.65 -29.51 4.69
C TYR A 96 16.90 -28.97 4.00
N ARG A 97 17.84 -29.88 3.71
CA ARG A 97 19.04 -29.62 2.92
C ARG A 97 18.70 -29.78 1.44
#